data_AF-A0A8S4RPP3-F1
#
_entry.id   AF-A0A8S4RPP3-F1
#
_cell.length_a   1.000
_cell.length_b   1.000
_cell.length_c   1.000
_cell.angle_alpha   90.00
_cell.angle_beta   90.00
_cell.angle_gamma   90.00
#
_symmetry.space_group_name_H-M   'P 1'
#
loop_
_entity.id
_entity.type
_entity.pdbx_description
1 polymer ?
#
loop_
_entity_poly.entity_id
_entity_poly.type
_entity_poly.pdbx_seq_one_letter_code
_entity_poly.pdbx_strand_id
1 'polypeptide(L)'
;MNEEQFSYIANHLSIEECSKLIGSLQFTAYDFPINLKSLETIPNNATCFKLLANFSKGKKPWRGENKSHEVIAHRLRQIGKGNLADWLGNAVFHHLAKDINDSLLQNPFAESCTQSALNTKLHQDKETFGEAEWDLIDITLWIVLASLLASLVFSCCRILCLSCTRCKRQSTNEEMKVLLK
;
A
#
# COMPACT_ATOMS: atom_id res chain seq x y z
N MET A 1 5.86 -15.63 13.51
CA MET A 1 6.95 -15.33 12.56
C MET A 1 7.90 -16.52 12.54
N ASN A 2 8.43 -16.84 11.36
CA ASN A 2 9.27 -18.02 11.16
C ASN A 2 10.76 -17.61 11.18
N GLU A 3 11.65 -18.57 11.45
CA GLU A 3 13.11 -18.33 11.49
C GLU A 3 13.65 -17.81 10.15
N GLU A 4 13.14 -18.35 9.03
CA GLU A 4 13.49 -17.89 7.68
C GLU A 4 13.13 -16.42 7.45
N GLN A 5 11.98 -15.97 7.96
CA GLN A 5 11.54 -14.57 7.85
C GLN A 5 12.47 -13.65 8.65
N PHE A 6 12.89 -14.07 9.84
CA PHE A 6 13.87 -13.31 10.64
C PHE A 6 15.25 -13.29 9.98
N SER A 7 15.69 -14.40 9.37
CA SER A 7 16.94 -14.46 8.60
C SER A 7 16.92 -13.51 7.42
N TYR A 8 15.82 -13.51 6.64
CA TYR A 8 15.66 -12.60 5.52
C TYR A 8 15.70 -11.13 5.96
N ILE A 9 14.93 -10.77 7.00
CA ILE A 9 14.95 -9.40 7.55
C ILE A 9 16.37 -9.05 8.03
N ALA A 10 17.04 -9.94 8.73
CA ALA A 10 18.39 -9.70 9.26
C ALA A 10 19.42 -9.43 8.16
N ASN A 11 19.28 -10.05 6.99
CA ASN A 11 20.18 -9.86 5.85
C ASN A 11 19.93 -8.54 5.11
N HIS A 12 18.77 -7.91 5.31
CA HIS A 12 18.38 -6.66 4.64
C HIS A 12 18.45 -5.42 5.56
N LEU A 13 18.85 -5.60 6.82
CA LEU A 13 19.06 -4.52 7.78
C LEU A 13 20.53 -4.40 8.14
N SER A 14 21.02 -3.16 8.23
CA SER A 14 22.27 -2.89 8.92
C SER A 14 22.12 -3.14 10.42
N ILE A 15 23.23 -3.30 11.15
CA ILE A 15 23.18 -3.50 12.60
C ILE A 15 22.52 -2.31 13.33
N GLU A 16 22.71 -1.09 12.82
CA GLU A 16 22.09 0.12 13.36
C GLU A 16 20.58 0.17 13.09
N GLU A 17 20.14 -0.26 11.91
CA GLU A 17 18.72 -0.36 11.57
C GLU A 17 18.05 -1.46 12.39
N CYS A 18 18.75 -2.57 12.60
CA CYS A 18 18.29 -3.66 13.44
C CYS A 18 18.14 -3.23 14.89
N SER A 19 19.09 -2.43 15.40
CA SER A 19 19.00 -1.77 16.70
C SER A 19 17.74 -0.90 16.81
N LYS A 20 17.52 -0.04 15.80
CA LYS A 20 16.32 0.81 15.73
C LYS A 20 15.04 -0.01 15.69
N LEU A 21 15.03 -1.12 14.98
CA LEU A 21 13.89 -2.05 14.92
C LEU A 21 13.62 -2.70 16.27
N ILE A 22 14.64 -3.23 16.96
CA ILE A 22 14.45 -3.80 18.30
C ILE A 22 14.00 -2.73 19.29
N GLY A 23 14.59 -1.54 19.23
CA GLY A 23 14.19 -0.39 20.03
C GLY A 23 12.72 -0.03 19.78
N SER A 24 12.28 0.04 18.52
CA SER A 24 10.90 0.37 18.15
C SER A 24 9.88 -0.67 18.62
N LEU A 25 10.28 -1.95 18.67
CA LEU A 25 9.45 -3.05 19.15
C LEU A 25 9.23 -3.03 20.67
N GLN A 26 10.10 -2.34 21.42
CA GLN A 26 9.93 -2.18 22.87
C GLN A 26 8.80 -1.21 23.22
N PHE A 27 8.43 -0.30 22.31
CA PHE A 27 7.35 0.67 22.53
C PHE A 27 6.02 0.10 22.07
N THR A 28 5.00 0.25 22.93
CA THR A 28 3.62 -0.18 22.66
C THR A 28 2.75 0.92 22.06
N ALA A 29 3.23 2.17 22.05
CA ALA A 29 2.51 3.30 21.44
C ALA A 29 2.44 3.15 19.92
N TYR A 30 1.33 3.61 19.33
CA TYR A 30 1.17 3.63 17.87
C TYR A 30 2.24 4.52 17.22
N ASP A 31 2.43 5.72 17.75
CA ASP A 31 3.41 6.68 17.27
C ASP A 31 4.85 6.33 17.67
N PHE A 32 5.78 6.54 16.74
CA PHE A 32 7.19 6.30 16.93
C PHE A 32 7.88 7.55 17.51
N PRO A 33 8.41 7.51 18.75
CA PRO A 33 9.14 8.65 19.29
C PRO A 33 10.45 8.87 18.51
N ILE A 34 10.66 10.09 18.04
CA ILE A 34 11.74 10.51 17.12
C ILE A 34 13.15 10.29 17.74
N ASN A 35 13.25 10.15 19.06
CA ASN A 35 14.52 10.09 19.80
C ASN A 35 14.68 8.79 20.61
N LEU A 36 14.64 7.63 19.95
CA LEU A 36 14.97 6.37 20.62
C LEU A 36 16.46 6.11 20.65
N LYS A 37 17.07 6.32 21.82
CA LYS A 37 18.24 5.54 22.22
C LYS A 37 17.79 4.09 22.43
N SER A 38 18.46 3.15 21.77
CA SER A 38 18.33 1.72 22.06
C SER A 38 18.38 1.50 23.58
N LEU A 39 17.27 1.05 24.17
CA LEU A 39 17.18 0.83 25.62
C LEU A 39 18.02 -0.39 26.05
N GLU A 40 18.36 -1.28 25.11
CA GLU A 40 19.28 -2.39 25.33
C GLU A 40 20.66 -2.05 24.74
N THR A 41 21.69 -2.11 25.59
CA THR A 41 23.09 -2.06 25.16
C THR A 41 23.33 -3.26 24.24
N ILE A 42 23.44 -3.01 22.94
CA ILE A 42 23.70 -4.07 21.97
C ILE A 42 25.08 -4.63 22.27
N PRO A 43 25.23 -5.95 22.47
CA PRO A 43 26.53 -6.56 22.63
C PRO A 43 27.35 -6.26 21.36
N ASN A 44 28.57 -5.75 21.52
CA ASN A 44 29.43 -5.30 20.41
C ASN A 44 29.70 -6.38 19.32
N ASN A 45 29.36 -7.65 19.58
CA ASN A 45 29.52 -8.78 18.65
C ASN A 45 28.18 -9.46 18.24
N ALA A 46 27.03 -8.81 18.43
CA ALA A 46 25.75 -9.39 18.06
C ALA A 46 25.44 -9.14 16.57
N THR A 47 25.07 -10.20 15.84
CA THR A 47 24.50 -10.08 14.49
C THR A 47 23.03 -9.68 14.57
N CYS A 48 22.50 -9.01 13.55
CA CYS A 48 21.08 -8.63 13.52
C CYS A 48 20.15 -9.84 13.71
N PHE A 49 20.50 -10.98 13.09
CA PHE A 49 19.76 -12.22 13.27
C PHE A 49 19.71 -12.66 14.74
N LYS A 50 20.84 -12.60 15.46
CA LYS A 50 20.90 -12.95 16.88
C LYS A 50 20.04 -12.01 17.73
N LEU A 51 19.98 -10.73 17.39
CA LEU A 51 19.11 -9.77 18.06
C LEU A 51 17.63 -10.09 17.84
N LEU A 52 17.23 -10.37 16.60
CA LEU A 52 15.86 -10.74 16.24
C LEU A 52 15.43 -12.09 16.84
N ALA A 53 16.32 -13.08 16.84
CA ALA A 53 16.08 -14.39 17.46
C ALA A 53 15.97 -14.29 18.99
N ASN A 54 16.75 -13.42 19.63
CA ASN A 54 16.62 -13.16 21.06
C ASN A 54 15.33 -12.40 21.40
N PHE A 55 14.90 -11.51 20.50
CA PHE A 55 13.64 -10.82 20.61
C PHE A 55 12.46 -11.79 20.54
N SER A 56 12.45 -12.72 19.58
CA SER A 56 11.34 -13.68 19.41
C SER A 56 11.19 -14.65 20.58
N LYS A 57 12.30 -15.05 21.22
CA LYS A 57 12.32 -15.99 22.35
C LYS A 57 12.01 -15.37 23.72
N GLY A 58 11.82 -14.05 23.80
CA GLY A 58 11.68 -13.38 25.09
C GLY A 58 10.27 -13.39 25.66
N LYS A 59 10.16 -13.74 26.94
CA LYS A 59 8.90 -13.77 27.73
C LYS A 59 8.41 -12.41 28.26
N LYS A 60 9.10 -11.32 27.94
CA LYS A 60 8.68 -9.97 28.40
C LYS A 60 7.49 -9.51 27.54
N PRO A 61 6.56 -8.69 28.08
CA PRO A 61 5.37 -8.23 27.33
C PRO A 61 5.71 -7.43 26.06
N TRP A 62 6.91 -6.84 26.01
CA TRP A 62 7.45 -6.15 24.83
C TRP A 62 8.35 -7.02 23.95
N ARG A 63 8.61 -8.28 24.32
CA ARG A 63 9.37 -9.24 23.51
C ARG A 63 8.45 -10.16 22.71
N GLY A 64 9.00 -10.71 21.64
CA GLY A 64 8.32 -11.15 20.43
C GLY A 64 7.55 -12.47 20.50
N GLU A 65 7.40 -13.10 21.68
CA GLU A 65 6.70 -14.38 21.81
C GLU A 65 5.24 -14.30 21.30
N ASN A 66 4.60 -13.13 21.44
CA ASN A 66 3.22 -12.87 20.98
C ASN A 66 3.10 -11.71 19.98
N LYS A 67 4.19 -11.27 19.34
CA LYS A 67 4.12 -10.16 18.38
C LYS A 67 3.74 -10.69 17.00
N SER A 68 2.63 -10.16 16.46
CA SER A 68 2.21 -10.42 15.09
C SER A 68 3.25 -9.89 14.09
N HIS A 69 3.34 -10.55 12.93
CA HIS A 69 4.11 -10.08 11.78
C HIS A 69 3.71 -8.66 11.36
N GLU A 70 2.44 -8.29 11.57
CA GLU A 70 1.91 -6.95 11.33
C GLU A 70 2.63 -5.88 12.17
N VAL A 71 2.90 -6.17 13.45
CA VAL A 71 3.59 -5.23 14.34
C VAL A 71 5.02 -5.00 13.84
N ILE A 72 5.68 -6.06 13.39
CA ILE A 72 7.04 -5.99 12.87
C ILE A 72 7.06 -5.25 11.52
N ALA A 73 6.09 -5.51 10.62
CA ALA A 73 5.92 -4.77 9.38
C ALA A 73 5.65 -3.28 9.63
N HIS A 74 4.77 -2.95 10.57
CA HIS A 74 4.48 -1.57 10.94
C HIS A 74 5.74 -0.85 11.45
N ARG A 75 6.52 -1.49 12.33
CA ARG A 75 7.79 -0.94 12.83
C ARG A 75 8.85 -0.81 11.74
N LEU A 76 8.91 -1.74 10.79
CA LEU A 76 9.77 -1.65 9.61
C LEU A 76 9.43 -0.40 8.77
N ARG A 77 8.14 -0.09 8.58
CA ARG A 77 7.73 1.15 7.89
C ARG A 77 8.17 2.40 8.64
N GLN A 78 8.04 2.43 9.97
CA GLN A 78 8.44 3.58 10.78
C GLN A 78 9.94 3.86 10.76
N ILE A 79 10.79 2.85 10.56
CA ILE A 79 12.24 3.03 10.39
C ILE A 79 12.66 3.24 8.92
N GLY A 80 11.70 3.45 8.00
CA GLY A 80 11.97 3.71 6.59
C GLY A 80 12.22 2.46 5.72
N LYS A 81 11.93 1.26 6.24
CA LYS A 81 12.07 -0.03 5.53
C LYS A 81 10.74 -0.53 4.98
N GLY A 82 10.05 0.32 4.22
CA GLY A 82 8.74 0.02 3.61
C GLY A 82 8.74 -1.26 2.77
N ASN A 83 9.68 -1.36 1.82
CA ASN A 83 9.79 -2.53 0.93
C ASN A 83 9.91 -3.86 1.69
N LEU A 84 10.63 -3.86 2.83
CA LEU A 84 10.78 -5.05 3.65
C LEU A 84 9.53 -5.37 4.47
N ALA A 85 8.79 -4.34 4.89
CA ALA A 85 7.49 -4.51 5.53
C ALA A 85 6.47 -5.11 4.55
N ASP A 86 6.48 -4.66 3.29
CA ASP A 86 5.59 -5.16 2.25
C ASP A 86 5.96 -6.60 1.85
N TRP A 87 7.26 -6.90 1.74
CA TRP A 87 7.73 -8.28 1.59
C TRP A 87 7.26 -9.18 2.75
N LEU A 88 7.38 -8.72 4.00
CA LEU A 88 6.98 -9.51 5.17
C LEU A 88 5.47 -9.79 5.16
N GLY A 89 4.65 -8.81 4.77
CA GLY A 89 3.22 -8.99 4.58
C GLY A 89 2.93 -10.06 3.52
N ASN A 90 3.50 -9.90 2.33
CA ASN A 90 3.30 -10.81 1.20
C ASN A 90 3.79 -12.23 1.48
N ALA A 91 4.92 -12.39 2.16
CA ALA A 91 5.45 -13.69 2.54
C ALA A 91 4.50 -14.44 3.48
N VAL A 92 3.92 -13.74 4.46
CA VAL A 92 2.94 -14.33 5.39
C VAL A 92 1.64 -14.69 4.67
N PHE A 93 1.13 -13.81 3.80
CA PHE A 93 -0.06 -14.10 2.98
C PHE A 93 0.18 -15.27 2.02
N HIS A 94 1.38 -15.40 1.46
CA HIS A 94 1.67 -16.49 0.55
C HIS A 94 1.69 -17.84 1.27
N HIS A 95 2.29 -17.91 2.47
CA HIS A 95 2.23 -19.11 3.31
C HIS A 95 0.78 -19.44 3.71
N LEU A 96 -0.01 -18.43 4.12
CA LEU A 96 -1.41 -18.62 4.47
C LEU A 96 -2.24 -19.13 3.29
N ALA A 97 -2.07 -18.54 2.10
CA ALA A 97 -2.76 -18.96 0.89
C ALA A 97 -2.37 -20.39 0.48
N LYS A 98 -1.09 -20.74 0.62
CA LYS A 98 -0.60 -22.10 0.39
C LYS A 98 -1.22 -23.08 1.38
N ASP A 99 -1.21 -22.78 2.67
CA ASP A 99 -1.78 -23.66 3.70
C ASP A 99 -3.29 -23.85 3.53
N ILE A 100 -4.02 -22.81 3.13
CA ILE A 100 -5.44 -22.90 2.76
C ILE A 100 -5.61 -23.79 1.54
N ASN A 101 -4.85 -23.58 0.48
CA ASN A 101 -4.91 -24.39 -0.73
C ASN A 101 -4.59 -25.87 -0.45
N ASP A 102 -3.56 -26.14 0.33
CA ASP A 102 -3.16 -27.50 0.71
C ASP A 102 -4.23 -28.16 1.58
N SER A 103 -4.86 -27.42 2.50
CA SER A 103 -5.99 -27.90 3.33
C SER A 103 -7.24 -28.18 2.50
N LEU A 104 -7.49 -27.39 1.47
CA LEU A 104 -8.60 -27.61 0.54
C LEU A 104 -8.34 -28.84 -0.33
N LEU A 105 -7.12 -29.01 -0.85
CA LEU A 105 -6.73 -30.16 -1.67
C LEU A 105 -6.74 -31.48 -0.90
N GLN A 106 -6.47 -31.45 0.40
CA GLN A 106 -6.48 -32.64 1.27
C GLN A 106 -7.86 -32.94 1.89
N ASN A 107 -8.91 -32.18 1.55
CA ASN A 107 -10.23 -32.36 2.13
C ASN A 107 -10.90 -33.65 1.62
N PRO A 108 -11.14 -34.67 2.46
CA PRO A 108 -11.78 -35.93 2.06
C PRO A 108 -13.27 -35.77 1.68
N PHE A 109 -13.85 -34.58 1.89
CA PHE A 109 -15.22 -34.23 1.48
C PHE A 109 -15.29 -33.53 0.12
N ALA A 110 -14.18 -33.39 -0.61
CA ALA A 110 -14.14 -32.75 -1.92
C ALA A 110 -14.64 -33.69 -3.03
N GLU A 111 -15.90 -34.11 -2.95
CA GLU A 111 -16.64 -34.54 -4.13
C GLU A 111 -17.27 -33.31 -4.79
N SER A 112 -16.97 -33.14 -6.08
CA SER A 112 -17.61 -32.24 -7.06
C SER A 112 -16.94 -30.88 -7.35
N CYS A 113 -17.13 -30.46 -8.60
CA CYS A 113 -16.42 -29.49 -9.44
C CYS A 113 -16.21 -28.05 -8.91
N THR A 114 -16.50 -27.75 -7.64
CA THR A 114 -16.47 -26.40 -7.07
C THR A 114 -15.04 -25.91 -6.76
N GLN A 115 -14.07 -26.81 -6.56
CA GLN A 115 -12.67 -26.46 -6.30
C GLN A 115 -11.98 -25.74 -7.48
N SER A 116 -12.36 -26.07 -8.72
CA SER A 116 -11.72 -25.47 -9.90
C SER A 116 -11.96 -23.96 -10.01
N ALA A 117 -13.10 -23.47 -9.50
CA ALA A 117 -13.46 -22.05 -9.52
C ALA A 117 -12.85 -21.25 -8.34
N LEU A 118 -12.63 -21.90 -7.19
CA LEU A 118 -12.01 -21.26 -6.03
C LEU A 118 -10.48 -21.16 -6.20
N ASN A 119 -9.85 -22.23 -6.71
CA ASN A 119 -8.41 -22.26 -6.98
C ASN A 119 -8.00 -21.27 -8.09
N THR A 120 -8.86 -21.05 -9.09
CA THR A 120 -8.62 -20.01 -10.10
C THR A 120 -8.67 -18.62 -9.48
N LYS A 121 -9.65 -18.32 -8.62
CA LYS A 121 -9.74 -16.99 -7.97
C LYS A 121 -8.59 -16.68 -7.02
N LEU A 122 -8.08 -17.65 -6.27
CA LEU A 122 -7.00 -17.42 -5.30
C LEU A 122 -5.63 -17.25 -5.98
N HIS A 123 -5.41 -17.89 -7.13
CA HIS A 123 -4.16 -17.80 -7.89
C HIS A 123 -4.11 -16.61 -8.86
N GLN A 124 -5.26 -16.08 -9.29
CA GLN A 124 -5.31 -14.98 -10.26
C GLN A 124 -4.84 -13.63 -9.69
N ASP A 125 -4.78 -13.48 -8.36
CA ASP A 125 -4.24 -12.28 -7.70
C ASP A 125 -2.69 -12.28 -7.59
N LYS A 126 -2.00 -13.32 -8.09
CA LYS A 126 -0.57 -13.51 -7.79
C LYS A 126 0.45 -13.07 -8.85
N GLU A 127 0.05 -12.56 -10.02
CA GLU A 127 1.05 -12.10 -10.99
C GLU A 127 0.74 -10.72 -11.56
N THR A 128 1.31 -9.69 -10.93
CA THR A 128 1.78 -8.46 -11.60
C THR A 128 2.67 -7.67 -10.64
N PHE A 129 3.92 -8.12 -10.50
CA PHE A 129 5.02 -7.25 -10.09
C PHE A 129 6.00 -7.19 -11.27
N GLY A 130 5.84 -6.17 -12.12
CA GLY A 130 6.79 -5.84 -13.18
C GLY A 130 6.12 -5.14 -14.36
N GLU A 131 6.39 -3.85 -14.49
CA GLU A 131 5.82 -2.87 -15.44
C GLU A 131 4.48 -2.29 -14.99
N ALA A 132 4.40 -0.96 -15.01
CA ALA A 132 3.21 -0.19 -14.67
C ALA A 132 2.14 -0.41 -15.75
N GLU A 133 1.48 -1.56 -15.67
CA GLU A 133 0.26 -1.84 -16.41
C GLU A 133 -0.82 -0.98 -15.77
N TRP A 134 -1.26 0.07 -16.47
CA TRP A 134 -2.34 0.93 -16.02
C TRP A 134 -3.55 0.03 -15.73
N ASP A 135 -3.99 0.02 -14.48
CA ASP A 135 -5.16 -0.77 -14.11
C ASP A 135 -6.36 -0.25 -14.93
N LEU A 136 -7.31 -1.13 -15.26
CA LEU A 136 -8.55 -0.73 -15.96
C LEU A 136 -9.27 0.39 -15.20
N ILE A 137 -9.08 0.43 -13.88
CA ILE A 137 -9.56 1.48 -12.99
C ILE A 137 -8.91 2.83 -13.34
N ASP A 138 -7.60 2.88 -13.56
CA ASP A 138 -6.91 4.13 -13.88
C ASP A 138 -7.31 4.68 -15.25
N ILE A 139 -7.49 3.79 -16.25
CA ILE A 139 -7.97 4.17 -17.58
C ILE A 139 -9.40 4.72 -17.50
N THR A 140 -10.28 4.04 -16.77
CA THR A 140 -11.68 4.49 -16.62
C THR A 140 -11.77 5.83 -15.88
N LEU A 141 -10.98 6.02 -14.83
CA LEU A 141 -10.89 7.31 -14.11
C LEU A 141 -10.38 8.43 -15.03
N TRP A 142 -9.37 8.17 -15.85
CA TRP A 142 -8.85 9.14 -16.81
C TRP A 142 -9.88 9.55 -17.86
N ILE A 143 -10.65 8.60 -18.40
CA ILE A 143 -11.70 8.88 -19.40
C ILE A 143 -12.80 9.76 -18.77
N VAL A 144 -13.23 9.44 -17.56
CA VAL A 144 -14.25 10.21 -16.84
C VAL A 144 -13.75 11.64 -16.57
N LEU A 145 -12.50 11.77 -16.11
CA LEU A 145 -11.89 13.07 -15.85
C LEU A 145 -11.75 13.92 -17.12
N ALA A 146 -11.27 13.33 -18.21
CA ALA A 146 -11.13 14.01 -19.50
C ALA A 146 -12.50 14.45 -20.05
N SER A 147 -13.54 13.61 -19.91
CA SER A 147 -14.90 13.93 -20.34
C SER A 147 -15.51 15.09 -19.55
N LEU A 148 -15.31 15.12 -18.23
CA LEU A 148 -15.74 16.23 -17.36
C LEU A 148 -15.06 17.54 -17.74
N LEU A 149 -13.74 17.51 -17.97
CA LEU A 149 -12.98 18.69 -18.38
C LEU A 149 -13.42 19.20 -19.76
N ALA A 150 -13.60 18.31 -20.74
CA ALA A 150 -14.08 18.68 -22.06
C ALA A 150 -15.48 19.30 -22.01
N SER A 151 -16.37 18.75 -21.19
CA SER A 151 -17.73 19.26 -21.00
C SER A 151 -17.75 20.64 -20.35
N LEU A 152 -16.89 20.87 -19.36
CA LEU A 152 -16.69 22.18 -18.74
C LEU A 152 -16.19 23.22 -19.74
N VAL A 153 -15.15 22.88 -20.53
CA VAL A 153 -14.60 23.77 -21.56
C VAL A 153 -15.65 24.09 -22.61
N PHE A 154 -16.38 23.09 -23.12
CA PHE A 154 -17.43 23.29 -24.10
C PHE A 154 -18.55 24.20 -23.59
N SER A 155 -18.96 23.99 -22.33
CA SER A 155 -19.97 24.82 -21.68
C SER A 155 -19.49 26.27 -21.50
N CYS A 156 -18.26 26.47 -21.05
CA CYS A 156 -17.63 27.79 -20.96
C CYS A 156 -17.53 28.48 -22.32
N CYS A 157 -17.08 27.77 -23.37
CA CYS A 157 -17.02 28.30 -24.73
C CYS A 157 -18.42 28.70 -25.24
N ARG A 158 -19.43 27.86 -25.01
CA ARG A 158 -20.82 28.18 -25.36
C ARG A 158 -21.31 29.44 -24.64
N ILE A 159 -21.06 29.57 -23.35
CA ILE A 159 -21.45 30.75 -22.56
C ILE A 159 -20.73 32.00 -23.07
N LEU A 160 -19.42 31.91 -23.36
CA LEU A 160 -18.65 33.01 -23.92
C LEU A 160 -19.13 33.41 -25.33
N CYS A 161 -19.40 32.45 -26.22
CA CYS A 161 -19.97 32.73 -27.54
C CYS A 161 -21.36 33.36 -27.45
N LEU A 162 -22.22 32.90 -26.53
CA LEU A 162 -23.54 33.50 -26.29
C LEU A 162 -23.42 34.92 -25.73
N SER A 163 -22.41 35.17 -24.90
CA SER A 163 -22.15 36.50 -24.33
C SER A 163 -21.62 37.46 -25.40
N CYS A 164 -20.68 37.03 -26.24
CA CYS A 164 -20.16 37.82 -27.36
C CYS A 164 -21.24 38.11 -28.41
N THR A 165 -22.11 37.13 -28.73
CA THR A 165 -23.22 37.35 -29.66
C THR A 165 -24.27 38.30 -29.08
N ARG A 166 -24.55 38.22 -27.77
CA ARG A 166 -25.41 39.20 -27.08
C ARG A 166 -24.82 40.61 -27.11
N CYS A 167 -23.53 40.78 -26.78
CA CYS A 167 -22.86 42.07 -26.87
C CYS A 167 -22.87 42.64 -28.29
N LYS A 168 -22.59 41.82 -29.31
CA LYS A 168 -22.65 42.25 -30.71
C LYS A 168 -24.06 42.70 -31.11
N ARG A 169 -25.09 41.94 -30.70
CA ARG A 169 -26.49 42.27 -30.99
C ARG A 169 -26.94 43.55 -30.28
N GLN A 170 -26.45 43.81 -29.07
CA GLN A 170 -26.75 45.04 -28.34
C GLN A 170 -26.05 46.25 -28.96
N SER A 171 -24.79 46.12 -29.41
CA SER A 171 -24.08 47.17 -30.14
C SER A 171 -24.78 47.58 -31.43
N THR A 172 -25.20 46.61 -32.27
CA THR A 172 -25.89 46.93 -33.53
C THR A 172 -27.26 47.58 -33.33
N ASN A 173 -27.97 47.22 -32.24
CA ASN A 173 -29.25 47.85 -31.90
C ASN A 173 -29.08 49.31 -31.46
N GLU A 174 -28.01 49.64 -30.75
CA GLU A 174 -27.72 51.03 -30.35
C GLU A 174 -27.28 51.89 -31.55
N GLU A 175 -26.46 51.35 -32.46
CA GLU A 175 -26.09 52.06 -33.70
C GLU A 175 -27.30 52.36 -34.60
N MET A 176 -28.25 51.43 -34.73
CA MET A 176 -29.48 51.67 -35.50
C MET A 176 -30.36 52.77 -34.88
N LYS A 177 -30.40 52.88 -33.55
CA LYS A 177 -31.18 53.95 -32.88
C LYS A 177 -30.57 55.33 -33.10
N VAL A 178 -29.24 55.43 -33.21
CA VAL A 178 -28.54 56.69 -33.48
C VAL A 178 -28.79 57.18 -34.92
N LEU A 179 -28.92 56.26 -35.89
CA LEU A 179 -29.21 56.62 -37.29
C LEU A 179 -30.65 57.03 -37.58
N LEU A 180 -31.59 56.73 -36.66
CA LEU A 180 -33.03 57.02 -36.80
C LEU A 180 -33.47 58.31 -36.10
N LYS A 181 -32.52 59.12 -35.59
CA LYS A 181 -32.77 60.37 -34.87
C LYS A 181 -32.09 61.54 -35.58
#